data_AF-A0A949YA15-F1
#
_entry.id   AF-A0A949YA15-F1
#
_cell.length_a   1.000
_cell.length_b   1.000
_cell.length_c   1.000
_cell.angle_alpha   90.00
_cell.angle_beta   90.00
_cell.angle_gamma   90.00
#
_symmetry.space_group_name_H-M   'P 1'
#
loop_
_entity.id
_entity.type
_entity.pdbx_description
1 polymer ?
#
loop_
_entity_poly.entity_id
_entity_poly.type
_entity_poly.pdbx_seq_one_letter_code
_entity_poly.pdbx_strand_id
1 'polypeptide(L)' 'MRQILETEQYVQVPPMMLSDPFYRITYLIKEEIRKYKWIEGEKGRKLTWEEARKEWMDKHRSKYEEFLLDTMTFPEAEQK' A
#
# COMPACT_ATOMS: atom_id res chain seq x y z
N MET A 1 -10.55 7.97 -7.24
CA MET A 1 -9.37 7.13 -7.51
C MET A 1 -8.25 7.54 -6.56
N ARG A 2 -7.51 6.58 -5.98
CA ARG A 2 -6.53 6.82 -4.91
C ARG A 2 -5.27 7.47 -5.52
N GLN A 3 -5.24 8.80 -5.62
CA GLN A 3 -4.10 9.57 -6.16
C GLN A 3 -2.75 9.19 -5.53
N ILE A 4 -2.76 8.71 -4.28
CA ILE A 4 -1.56 8.25 -3.55
C ILE A 4 -0.81 7.12 -4.26
N LEU A 5 -1.53 6.22 -4.96
CA LEU A 5 -0.92 5.07 -5.65
C LEU A 5 -0.50 5.40 -7.09
N GLU A 6 -0.89 6.56 -7.64
CA GLU A 6 -0.62 6.92 -9.03
C GLU A 6 0.84 7.31 -9.24
N THR A 7 1.54 7.75 -8.19
CA THR A 7 2.93 8.18 -8.27
C THR A 7 3.83 7.42 -7.30
N GLU A 8 5.09 7.17 -7.70
CA GLU A 8 6.11 6.57 -6.83
C GLU A 8 6.58 7.51 -5.71
N GLN A 9 6.33 8.81 -5.88
CA GLN A 9 6.79 9.87 -5.00
C GLN A 9 6.48 9.56 -3.54
N TYR A 10 7.46 9.80 -2.68
CA TYR A 10 7.26 9.71 -1.25
C TYR A 10 6.29 10.81 -0.81
N VAL A 11 5.14 10.39 -0.27
CA VAL A 11 4.19 11.31 0.34
C VAL A 11 4.54 11.36 1.82
N GLN A 12 4.98 12.51 2.32
CA GLN A 12 5.12 12.69 3.76
C GLN A 12 3.75 12.55 4.39
N VAL A 13 3.59 11.54 5.24
CA VAL A 13 2.33 11.28 5.94
C VAL A 13 2.40 11.94 7.31
N PRO A 14 1.56 12.95 7.59
CA PRO A 14 1.44 13.48 8.94
C PRO A 14 1.00 12.36 9.89
N PRO A 15 1.54 12.28 11.13
CA PRO A 15 1.19 11.21 12.08
C PRO A 15 -0.32 11.04 12.30
N MET A 16 -1.09 12.14 12.23
CA MET A 16 -2.56 12.14 12.37
C MET A 16 -3.29 11.47 11.19
N MET A 17 -2.65 11.27 10.04
CA MET A 17 -3.26 10.53 8.92
C MET A 17 -3.03 9.03 9.02
N LEU A 18 -2.15 8.56 9.93
CA LEU A 18 -1.98 7.13 10.20
C LEU A 18 -3.09 6.57 11.10
N SER A 19 -3.86 7.43 11.78
CA SER A 19 -5.04 7.00 12.52
C SER A 19 -6.25 6.74 11.62
N ASP A 20 -6.25 7.23 10.37
CA ASP A 20 -7.27 6.87 9.38
C ASP A 20 -6.97 5.47 8.80
N PRO A 21 -7.84 4.47 9.02
CA PRO A 21 -7.69 3.12 8.49
C PRO A 21 -7.49 3.06 6.97
N PHE A 22 -8.25 3.84 6.20
CA PHE A 22 -8.19 3.84 4.74
C PHE A 22 -6.88 4.41 4.24
N TYR A 23 -6.41 5.47 4.89
CA TYR A 23 -5.12 6.07 4.56
C TYR A 23 -3.97 5.12 4.91
N ARG A 24 -4.01 4.53 6.12
CA ARG A 24 -3.01 3.56 6.59
C ARG A 24 -2.91 2.35 5.65
N ILE A 25 -4.04 1.77 5.26
CA ILE A 25 -4.08 0.66 4.28
C ILE A 25 -3.46 1.10 2.96
N THR A 26 -3.83 2.27 2.45
CA THR A 26 -3.33 2.77 1.16
C THR A 26 -1.82 3.03 1.20
N TYR A 27 -1.29 3.55 2.31
CA TYR A 27 0.13 3.74 2.52
C TYR A 27 0.89 2.40 2.55
N LEU A 28 0.39 1.42 3.30
CA LEU A 28 0.99 0.09 3.38
C LEU A 28 1.05 -0.59 2.01
N ILE A 29 -0.04 -0.51 1.23
CA ILE A 29 -0.06 -1.00 -0.16
C ILE A 29 1.01 -0.31 -1.02
N LYS A 30 1.20 1.01 -0.87
CA LYS A 30 2.23 1.76 -1.60
C LYS A 30 3.64 1.26 -1.29
N GLU A 31 3.92 1.00 -0.02
CA GLU A 31 5.22 0.47 0.40
C GLU A 31 5.46 -0.95 -0.14
N GLU A 32 4.44 -1.81 -0.16
CA GLU A 32 4.57 -3.15 -0.76
C GLU A 32 4.81 -3.10 -2.27
N ILE A 33 4.15 -2.19 -3.00
CA ILE A 33 4.43 -1.97 -4.44
C ILE A 33 5.89 -1.51 -4.66
N ARG A 34 6.40 -0.61 -3.81
CA ARG A 34 7.79 -0.15 -3.88
C ARG A 34 8.78 -1.29 -3.63
N LYS A 35 8.53 -2.12 -2.61
CA LYS A 35 9.34 -3.31 -2.34
C LYS A 35 9.32 -4.27 -3.53
N TYR A 36 8.15 -4.53 -4.11
CA TYR A 36 8.03 -5.39 -5.30
C TYR A 36 8.85 -4.87 -6.48
N LYS A 37 8.74 -3.57 -6.79
CA LYS A 37 9.53 -2.92 -7.84
C LYS A 37 11.03 -3.08 -7.62
N TRP A 38 11.50 -2.90 -6.37
CA TRP A 38 12.90 -3.09 -6.02
C TRP A 38 13.35 -4.55 -6.20
N ILE A 39 12.59 -5.51 -5.66
CA ILE A 39 12.89 -6.95 -5.78
C ILE A 39 12.95 -7.40 -7.24
N GLU A 40 12.01 -6.98 -8.08
CA GLU A 40 12.02 -7.31 -9.51
C GLU A 40 13.20 -6.63 -10.23
N GLY A 41 13.58 -5.42 -9.80
CA GLY A 41 14.78 -4.74 -10.25
C GLY A 41 16.07 -5.54 -9.99
N GLU A 42 16.20 -6.13 -8.79
CA GLU A 42 17.32 -7.02 -8.44
C GLU A 42 17.35 -8.29 -9.30
N LYS A 43 16.19 -8.73 -9.83
CA LYS A 43 16.08 -9.85 -10.78
C LYS A 43 16.33 -9.43 -12.25
N GLY A 44 16.69 -8.16 -12.49
CA GLY A 44 16.93 -7.61 -13.82
C GLY A 44 15.68 -7.10 -14.54
N ARG A 45 14.49 -7.14 -13.90
CA ARG A 45 13.24 -6.59 -14.45
C ARG A 45 13.03 -5.16 -13.95
N LYS A 46 13.45 -4.19 -14.77
CA LYS A 46 13.25 -2.76 -14.48
C LYS A 46 11.81 -2.33 -14.78
N LEU A 47 10.91 -2.58 -13.83
CA LEU A 47 9.52 -2.17 -13.92
C LEU A 47 9.36 -0.66 -13.73
N THR A 48 8.49 -0.04 -14.51
CA THR A 48 7.94 1.28 -14.19
C THR A 48 7.03 1.18 -12.95
N TRP A 49 6.74 2.33 -12.33
CA TRP A 49 5.81 2.35 -11.19
C TRP A 49 4.42 1.82 -11.55
N GLU A 50 3.92 2.17 -12.74
CA GLU A 50 2.61 1.71 -13.21
C GLU A 50 2.58 0.20 -13.42
N GLU A 51 3.62 -0.38 -14.03
CA GLU A 51 3.74 -1.84 -14.19
C GLU A 51 3.84 -2.55 -12.85
N ALA A 52 4.70 -2.08 -11.95
CA ALA A 52 4.84 -2.65 -10.61
C ALA A 52 3.54 -2.59 -9.82
N ARG A 53 2.84 -1.45 -9.85
CA ARG A 53 1.52 -1.29 -9.23
C ARG A 53 0.52 -2.28 -9.84
N LYS A 54 0.42 -2.34 -11.16
CA LYS A 54 -0.55 -3.21 -11.84
C LYS A 54 -0.30 -4.68 -11.52
N GLU A 55 0.95 -5.13 -11.67
CA GLU A 55 1.34 -6.52 -11.37
C GLU A 55 1.13 -6.88 -9.90
N TRP A 56 1.53 -6.00 -8.98
CA TRP A 56 1.38 -6.27 -7.55
C TRP A 56 -0.11 -6.30 -7.15
N MET A 57 -0.91 -5.38 -7.67
CA MET A 57 -2.34 -5.32 -7.40
C MET A 57 -3.09 -6.55 -7.90
N ASP A 58 -2.67 -7.09 -9.05
CA ASP A 58 -3.26 -8.32 -9.61
C ASP A 58 -2.87 -9.57 -8.79
N LYS A 59 -1.61 -9.66 -8.37
CA LYS A 59 -1.07 -10.87 -7.70
C LYS A 59 -1.32 -10.93 -6.20
N HIS A 60 -1.30 -9.78 -5.51
CA HIS A 60 -1.14 -9.73 -4.06
C HIS A 60 -2.26 -9.00 -3.33
N ARG A 61 -3.00 -8.11 -3.99
CA ARG A 61 -3.96 -7.21 -3.33
C ARG A 61 -4.97 -7.93 -2.45
N SER A 62 -5.65 -8.94 -2.99
CA SER A 62 -6.74 -9.62 -2.27
C SER A 62 -6.25 -10.24 -0.96
N LYS A 63 -5.16 -11.02 -1.01
CA LYS A 63 -4.55 -11.64 0.16
C LYS A 63 -3.99 -10.62 1.16
N TYR A 64 -3.46 -9.51 0.64
CA TYR A 64 -2.92 -8.46 1.50
C TYR A 64 -4.02 -7.66 2.20
N GLU A 65 -5.13 -7.36 1.51
CA GLU A 65 -6.30 -6.73 2.12
C GLU A 65 -6.91 -7.63 3.21
N GLU A 66 -7.01 -8.94 2.98
CA GLU A 66 -7.42 -9.92 3.99
C GLU A 66 -6.47 -9.95 5.21
N PHE A 67 -5.16 -10.05 4.97
CA PHE A 67 -4.14 -9.99 6.02
C PHE A 67 -4.23 -8.69 6.84
N LEU A 68 -4.43 -7.56 6.18
CA LEU A 68 -4.55 -6.26 6.85
C LEU A 68 -5.81 -6.17 7.71
N LEU A 69 -6.95 -6.72 7.25
CA LEU A 69 -8.19 -6.75 8.03
C LEU A 69 -8.07 -7.67 9.25
N ASP A 70 -7.37 -8.80 9.13
CA ASP A 70 -7.16 -9.74 10.23
C ASP A 70 -6.14 -9.21 11.26
N THR A 71 -5.09 -8.52 10.78
CA THR A 71 -3.97 -8.06 11.63
C THR A 71 -4.22 -6.69 12.25
N MET A 72 -4.97 -5.81 11.59
CA MET A 72 -5.27 -4.50 12.14
C MET A 72 -6.46 -4.57 13.09
N THR A 73 -6.17 -4.48 14.38
CA THR A 73 -7.15 -4.03 15.36
C THR A 73 -7.47 -2.57 15.06
N PHE A 74 -8.61 -2.34 14.42
CA PHE A 74 -9.20 -1.00 14.40
C PHE A 74 -9.62 -0.71 15.84
N PRO A 75 -9.12 0.36 16.48
CA PRO A 75 -9.69 0.78 17.75
C PRO A 75 -11.18 0.92 17.50
N GLU A 76 -12.01 0.20 18.28
CA GLU A 76 -13.45 0.36 18.24
C GLU A 76 -13.71 1.86 18.21
N ALA A 77 -14.33 2.35 17.14
CA ALA A 77 -14.78 3.72 17.09
C ALA A 77 -15.52 3.94 18.41
N GLU A 78 -14.98 4.80 19.27
CA GLU A 78 -15.59 5.13 20.56
C GLU A 78 -17.03 5.55 20.26
N GLN A 79 -17.98 4.61 20.42
CA GLN A 79 -19.39 4.92 20.41
C GLN A 79 -19.65 5.63 21.72
N LYS A 80 -19.62 6.96 21.67
CA LYS A 80 -20.27 7.83 22.65
C LYS A 80 -21.57 8.36 22.08
#